data_AF-A0A662WVA7-F1
#
_entry.id   AF-A0A662WVA7-F1
#
_cell.length_a   1.000
_cell.length_b   1.000
_cell.length_c   1.000
_cell.angle_alpha   90.00
_cell.angle_beta   90.00
_cell.angle_gamma   90.00
#
_symmetry.space_group_name_H-M   'P 1'
#
loop_
_entity.id
_entity.type
_entity.pdbx_description
1 polymer ?
#
loop_
_entity_poly.entity_id
_entity_poly.type
_entity_poly.pdbx_seq_one_letter_code
_entity_poly.pdbx_strand_id
1 'polypeptide(L)'
;MEPMHHAGDSMGCYEKAIVKELARLPSIVFGVTLRWDTKYVAEFVAVANSSRITTELPAWFSQPRGQITANGFMSDTMASLKQVAGGLAREDDLAPNTMMQSDNIYKRLGHIEMDPFVQACIAELKSETYLASVLIRYECPGFGSHPANFQPPPSPYRLVFR
;
A
#
# COMPACT_ATOMS: atom_id res chain seq x y z
N MET A 1 1.94 -8.97 47.42
CA MET A 1 1.02 -7.84 47.62
C MET A 1 1.51 -6.75 46.69
N GLU A 2 0.98 -6.69 45.46
CA GLU A 2 1.34 -5.64 44.51
C GLU A 2 0.60 -4.34 44.90
N PRO A 3 1.26 -3.17 44.83
CA PRO A 3 0.60 -1.91 45.18
C PRO A 3 -0.37 -1.52 44.07
N MET A 4 -1.62 -1.24 44.44
CA MET A 4 -2.61 -0.64 43.54
C MET A 4 -2.25 0.83 43.32
N HIS A 5 -1.89 1.20 42.08
CA HIS A 5 -1.70 2.59 41.70
C HIS A 5 -3.04 3.37 41.74
N HIS A 6 -3.02 4.55 42.34
CA HIS A 6 -4.18 5.44 42.39
C HIS A 6 -4.28 6.31 41.13
N ALA A 7 -5.52 6.58 40.70
CA ALA A 7 -5.79 7.42 39.54
C ALA A 7 -5.23 8.84 39.74
N GLY A 8 -4.12 9.15 39.08
CA GLY A 8 -3.38 10.42 39.19
C GLY A 8 -1.87 10.28 39.30
N ASP A 9 -1.34 9.07 39.50
CA ASP A 9 0.11 8.85 39.57
C ASP A 9 0.78 9.10 38.23
N SER A 10 1.83 9.94 38.26
CA SER A 10 2.69 10.16 37.10
C SER A 10 3.47 8.88 36.79
N MET A 11 3.41 8.47 35.53
CA MET A 11 3.98 7.24 35.01
C MET A 11 5.42 7.00 35.52
N GLY A 12 5.59 5.87 36.21
CA GLY A 12 6.82 5.49 36.91
C GLY A 12 7.98 5.21 35.95
N CYS A 13 9.20 5.23 36.46
CA CYS A 13 10.42 4.98 35.68
C CYS A 13 10.38 3.61 34.96
N TYR A 14 9.77 2.62 35.61
CA TYR A 14 9.57 1.27 35.07
C TYR A 14 8.57 1.27 33.91
N GLU A 15 7.44 1.95 34.04
CA GLU A 15 6.43 2.08 32.99
C GLU A 15 7.00 2.87 31.80
N LYS A 16 7.80 3.92 32.05
CA LYS A 16 8.51 4.67 31.00
C LYS A 16 9.55 3.81 30.29
N ALA A 17 10.24 2.94 31.02
CA ALA A 17 11.17 1.97 30.44
C ALA A 17 10.43 0.92 29.60
N ILE A 18 9.27 0.42 30.06
CA ILE A 18 8.41 -0.48 29.28
C ILE A 18 7.91 0.21 28.02
N VAL A 19 7.36 1.43 28.08
CA VAL A 19 6.90 2.13 26.88
C VAL A 19 8.04 2.43 25.92
N LYS A 20 9.23 2.77 26.43
CA LYS A 20 10.43 2.96 25.62
C LYS A 20 10.92 1.66 24.98
N GLU A 21 10.77 0.52 25.65
CA GLU A 21 11.14 -0.80 25.15
C GLU A 21 10.09 -1.37 24.18
N LEU A 22 8.80 -1.15 24.45
CA LEU A 22 7.70 -1.45 23.54
C LEU A 22 7.78 -0.59 22.27
N ALA A 23 8.26 0.66 22.36
CA ALA A 23 8.58 1.49 21.20
C ALA A 23 9.82 1.00 20.42
N ARG A 24 10.63 0.11 21.00
CA ARG A 24 11.76 -0.57 20.34
C ARG A 24 11.41 -1.95 19.82
N LEU A 25 10.29 -2.53 20.25
CA LEU A 25 9.74 -3.70 19.58
C LEU A 25 9.40 -3.28 18.14
N PRO A 26 9.68 -4.15 17.14
CA PRO A 26 9.20 -3.90 15.79
C PRO A 26 7.70 -3.65 15.92
N SER A 27 7.24 -2.46 15.52
CA SER A 27 5.82 -2.17 15.46
C SER A 27 5.16 -3.39 14.80
N ILE A 28 4.20 -4.02 15.47
CA ILE A 28 3.48 -5.13 14.83
C ILE A 28 2.76 -4.48 13.65
N VAL A 29 3.35 -4.58 12.45
CA VAL A 29 2.80 -4.03 11.22
C VAL A 29 1.52 -4.81 11.00
N PHE A 30 0.39 -4.16 11.25
CA PHE A 30 -0.92 -4.82 11.25
C PHE A 30 -1.72 -4.51 9.99
N GLY A 31 -1.15 -3.75 9.05
CA GLY A 31 -1.74 -3.65 7.75
C GLY A 31 -1.07 -2.72 6.76
N VAL A 32 -1.49 -2.87 5.52
CA VAL A 32 -1.16 -2.02 4.39
C VAL A 32 -2.48 -1.47 3.84
N THR A 33 -2.59 -0.16 3.75
CA THR A 33 -3.76 0.53 3.18
C THR A 33 -3.34 1.25 1.90
N LEU A 34 -4.06 1.06 0.80
CA LEU A 34 -3.90 1.84 -0.41
C LEU A 34 -4.92 2.99 -0.40
N ARG A 35 -4.44 4.22 -0.26
CA ARG A 35 -5.27 5.42 -0.40
C ARG A 35 -5.17 5.94 -1.82
N TRP A 36 -6.16 5.59 -2.63
CA TRP A 36 -6.24 5.95 -4.05
C TRP A 36 -6.46 7.44 -4.27
N ASP A 37 -5.79 7.97 -5.30
CA ASP A 37 -6.14 9.26 -5.90
C ASP A 37 -7.08 9.00 -7.08
N THR A 38 -8.39 9.11 -6.83
CA THR A 38 -9.42 8.75 -7.80
C THR A 38 -9.35 9.59 -9.07
N LYS A 39 -8.83 10.82 -9.00
CA LYS A 39 -8.61 11.66 -10.17
C LYS A 39 -7.53 11.04 -11.05
N TYR A 40 -6.37 10.73 -10.49
CA TYR A 40 -5.27 10.17 -11.27
C TYR A 40 -5.52 8.73 -11.71
N VAL A 41 -6.27 7.95 -10.95
CA VAL A 41 -6.77 6.63 -11.40
C VAL A 41 -7.68 6.79 -12.62
N ALA A 42 -8.58 7.77 -12.63
CA ALA A 42 -9.46 8.01 -13.79
C ALA A 42 -8.65 8.45 -15.04
N GLU A 43 -7.67 9.33 -14.87
CA GLU A 43 -6.75 9.74 -15.96
C GLU A 43 -5.95 8.54 -16.48
N PHE A 44 -5.41 7.71 -15.58
CA PHE A 44 -4.70 6.48 -15.93
C PHE A 44 -5.58 5.53 -16.76
N VAL A 45 -6.82 5.30 -16.33
CA VAL A 45 -7.75 4.42 -17.03
C VAL A 45 -8.13 4.98 -18.41
N ALA A 46 -8.27 6.30 -18.55
CA ALA A 46 -8.50 6.91 -19.86
C ALA A 46 -7.33 6.66 -20.83
N VAL A 47 -6.09 6.73 -20.33
CA VAL A 47 -4.89 6.38 -21.11
C VAL A 47 -4.85 4.88 -21.41
N ALA A 48 -5.10 4.02 -20.42
CA ALA A 48 -5.08 2.56 -20.54
C ALA A 48 -6.08 2.04 -21.58
N ASN A 49 -7.22 2.71 -21.72
CA ASN A 49 -8.23 2.41 -22.72
C ASN A 49 -7.95 3.01 -24.11
N SER A 50 -6.98 3.92 -24.22
CA SER A 50 -6.65 4.57 -25.49
C SER A 50 -5.84 3.66 -26.42
N SER A 51 -5.90 3.95 -27.72
CA SER A 51 -5.07 3.29 -28.73
C SER A 51 -3.60 3.74 -28.72
N ARG A 52 -3.23 4.70 -27.86
CA ARG A 52 -1.84 5.21 -27.74
C ARG A 52 -0.92 4.19 -27.10
N ILE A 53 -1.46 3.41 -26.17
CA ILE A 53 -0.70 2.36 -25.49
C ILE A 53 -0.73 1.11 -26.35
N THR A 54 0.44 0.76 -26.90
CA THR A 54 0.63 -0.41 -27.76
C THR A 54 1.07 -1.65 -27.00
N THR A 55 1.57 -1.48 -25.77
CA THR A 55 1.94 -2.59 -24.88
C THR A 55 0.73 -3.50 -24.64
N GLU A 56 0.94 -4.79 -24.47
CA GLU A 56 -0.15 -5.74 -24.23
C GLU A 56 -0.79 -5.54 -22.85
N LEU A 57 -2.08 -5.83 -22.73
CA LEU A 57 -2.76 -5.72 -21.44
C LEU A 57 -2.32 -6.90 -20.55
N PRO A 58 -1.88 -6.66 -19.30
CA PRO A 58 -1.45 -7.72 -18.41
C PRO A 58 -2.58 -8.70 -18.08
N ALA A 59 -2.25 -9.98 -17.94
CA ALA A 59 -3.24 -11.04 -17.67
C ALA A 59 -3.96 -10.91 -16.32
N TRP A 60 -3.49 -10.04 -15.42
CA TRP A 60 -4.12 -9.78 -14.13
C TRP A 60 -5.27 -8.75 -14.20
N PHE A 61 -5.44 -8.05 -15.32
CA PHE A 61 -6.63 -7.23 -15.56
C PHE A 61 -7.83 -8.13 -15.86
N SER A 62 -8.96 -7.90 -15.21
CA SER A 62 -10.20 -8.63 -15.46
C SER A 62 -11.00 -8.06 -16.63
N GLN A 63 -10.79 -6.78 -16.94
CA GLN A 63 -11.55 -6.05 -17.97
C GLN A 63 -10.72 -5.90 -19.25
N PRO A 64 -11.31 -6.08 -20.44
CA PRO A 64 -10.59 -5.87 -21.69
C PRO A 64 -10.28 -4.39 -21.92
N ARG A 65 -9.24 -4.13 -22.72
CA ARG A 65 -8.89 -2.76 -23.15
C ARG A 65 -10.08 -2.08 -23.82
N GLY A 66 -10.29 -0.81 -23.51
CA GLY A 66 -11.43 -0.01 -23.97
C GLY A 66 -12.62 -0.05 -23.01
N GLN A 67 -12.64 -0.98 -22.05
CA GLN A 67 -13.71 -1.15 -21.06
C GLN A 67 -13.21 -1.13 -19.62
N ILE A 68 -11.93 -0.82 -19.41
CA ILE A 68 -11.34 -0.71 -18.07
C ILE A 68 -12.04 0.46 -17.35
N THR A 69 -12.42 0.24 -16.11
CA THR A 69 -13.01 1.25 -15.22
C THR A 69 -12.07 1.54 -14.07
N ALA A 70 -12.19 2.71 -13.43
CA ALA A 70 -11.40 3.04 -12.24
C ALA A 70 -11.57 1.99 -11.14
N ASN A 71 -12.81 1.61 -10.84
CA ASN A 71 -13.12 0.59 -9.83
C ASN A 71 -12.58 -0.78 -10.23
N GLY A 72 -12.66 -1.14 -11.51
CA GLY A 72 -12.08 -2.38 -12.02
C GLY A 72 -10.57 -2.43 -11.82
N PHE A 73 -9.84 -1.38 -12.19
CA PHE A 73 -8.40 -1.30 -11.97
C PHE A 73 -8.01 -1.37 -10.48
N MET A 74 -8.71 -0.63 -9.62
CA MET A 74 -8.46 -0.67 -8.16
C MET A 74 -8.73 -2.08 -7.60
N SER A 75 -9.85 -2.69 -8.00
CA SER A 75 -10.22 -4.05 -7.61
C SER A 75 -9.21 -5.10 -8.10
N ASP A 76 -8.76 -5.02 -9.35
CA ASP A 76 -7.79 -5.94 -9.93
C ASP A 76 -6.43 -5.82 -9.22
N THR A 77 -6.01 -4.59 -8.91
CA THR A 77 -4.80 -4.35 -8.13
C THR A 77 -4.92 -4.97 -6.74
N MET A 78 -6.03 -4.72 -6.03
CA MET A 78 -6.27 -5.27 -4.70
C MET A 78 -6.42 -6.79 -4.70
N ALA A 79 -7.02 -7.37 -5.74
CA ALA A 79 -7.10 -8.81 -5.94
C ALA A 79 -5.70 -9.43 -6.12
N SER A 80 -4.82 -8.77 -6.88
CA SER A 80 -3.43 -9.18 -7.05
C SER A 80 -2.66 -9.15 -5.72
N LEU A 81 -2.84 -8.12 -4.90
CA LEU A 81 -2.19 -8.01 -3.58
C LEU A 81 -2.74 -9.01 -2.56
N LYS A 82 -4.05 -9.27 -2.58
CA LYS A 82 -4.72 -10.23 -1.70
C LYS A 82 -4.14 -11.64 -1.81
N GLN A 83 -3.68 -12.04 -3.00
CA GLN A 83 -3.04 -13.35 -3.23
C GLN A 83 -1.80 -13.58 -2.34
N VAL A 84 -1.14 -12.51 -1.90
CA VAL A 84 0.12 -12.59 -1.14
C VAL A 84 0.02 -12.07 0.29
N ALA A 85 -1.09 -11.42 0.64
CA ALA A 85 -1.30 -10.82 1.95
C ALA A 85 -1.52 -11.86 3.07
N GLY A 86 -2.18 -12.99 2.77
CA GLY A 86 -2.35 -14.12 3.69
C GLY A 86 -3.34 -13.94 4.85
N GLY A 87 -3.64 -12.70 5.28
CA GLY A 87 -4.65 -12.41 6.30
C GLY A 87 -5.89 -11.71 5.74
N LEU A 88 -6.52 -10.86 6.54
CA LEU A 88 -7.75 -10.18 6.14
C LEU A 88 -7.47 -9.20 4.99
N ALA A 89 -8.31 -9.23 3.97
CA ALA A 89 -8.27 -8.28 2.86
C ALA A 89 -9.67 -7.69 2.67
N ARG A 90 -9.76 -6.37 2.81
CA ARG A 90 -10.93 -5.55 2.47
C ARG A 90 -10.62 -4.75 1.19
N GLU A 91 -11.52 -3.84 0.82
CA GLU A 91 -11.45 -3.10 -0.44
C GLU A 91 -10.09 -2.42 -0.65
N ASP A 92 -9.60 -1.65 0.33
CA ASP A 92 -8.32 -0.92 0.25
C ASP A 92 -7.30 -1.33 1.32
N ASP A 93 -7.66 -2.32 2.14
CA ASP A 93 -6.95 -2.68 3.36
C ASP A 93 -6.51 -4.14 3.35
N LEU A 94 -5.23 -4.37 3.62
CA LEU A 94 -4.64 -5.69 3.82
C LEU A 94 -4.12 -5.78 5.26
N ALA A 95 -4.31 -6.92 5.91
CA ALA A 95 -3.78 -7.22 7.22
C ALA A 95 -2.96 -8.52 7.12
N PRO A 96 -1.65 -8.44 6.82
CA PRO A 96 -0.80 -9.61 6.76
C PRO A 96 -0.62 -10.23 8.14
N ASN A 97 -0.60 -11.55 8.23
CA ASN A 97 -0.39 -12.25 9.50
C ASN A 97 1.10 -12.30 9.91
N THR A 98 2.00 -12.08 8.96
CA THR A 98 3.45 -12.15 9.18
C THR A 98 4.21 -11.04 8.45
N MET A 99 5.41 -10.73 8.94
CA MET A 99 6.31 -9.77 8.28
C MET A 99 6.65 -10.22 6.84
N MET A 100 6.86 -11.51 6.62
CA MET A 100 7.11 -12.06 5.28
C MET A 100 5.95 -11.81 4.31
N GLN A 101 4.70 -11.89 4.80
CA GLN A 101 3.52 -11.55 3.99
C GLN A 101 3.46 -10.05 3.69
N SER A 102 3.84 -9.19 4.65
CA SER A 102 4.00 -7.76 4.39
C SER A 102 5.03 -7.51 3.29
N ASP A 103 6.19 -8.17 3.35
CA ASP A 103 7.22 -8.06 2.32
C ASP A 103 6.73 -8.53 0.94
N ASN A 104 5.92 -9.58 0.91
CA ASN A 104 5.35 -10.05 -0.35
C ASN A 104 4.34 -9.06 -0.95
N ILE A 105 3.57 -8.33 -0.13
CA ILE A 105 2.71 -7.23 -0.60
C ILE A 105 3.58 -6.16 -1.27
N TYR A 106 4.67 -5.73 -0.64
CA TYR A 106 5.57 -4.72 -1.21
C TYR A 106 6.22 -5.18 -2.51
N LYS A 107 6.67 -6.44 -2.58
CA LYS A 107 7.20 -7.03 -3.81
C LYS A 107 6.13 -7.05 -4.91
N ARG A 108 4.88 -7.38 -4.58
CA ARG A 108 3.78 -7.40 -5.56
C ARG A 108 3.43 -6.00 -6.05
N LEU A 109 3.42 -4.99 -5.18
CA LEU A 109 3.28 -3.59 -5.57
C LEU A 109 4.39 -3.18 -6.54
N GLY A 110 5.64 -3.55 -6.25
CA GLY A 110 6.78 -3.31 -7.14
C GLY A 110 6.64 -4.01 -8.50
N HIS A 111 6.11 -5.23 -8.55
CA HIS A 111 5.84 -5.92 -9.82
C HIS A 111 4.74 -5.24 -10.65
N ILE A 112 3.67 -4.76 -10.01
CA ILE A 112 2.60 -4.01 -10.69
C ILE A 112 3.14 -2.67 -11.17
N GLU A 113 3.91 -1.98 -10.34
CA GLU A 113 4.55 -0.72 -10.70
C GLU A 113 5.46 -0.90 -11.91
N MET A 114 6.31 -1.91 -11.93
CA MET A 114 7.26 -2.16 -13.02
C MET A 114 6.66 -2.85 -14.25
N ASP A 115 5.35 -3.10 -14.26
CA ASP A 115 4.68 -3.71 -15.39
C ASP A 115 4.78 -2.78 -16.63
N PRO A 116 5.20 -3.29 -17.81
CA PRO A 116 5.41 -2.46 -18.99
C PRO A 116 4.17 -1.69 -19.45
N PHE A 117 2.97 -2.26 -19.28
CA PHE A 117 1.72 -1.59 -19.62
C PHE A 117 1.39 -0.49 -18.63
N VAL A 118 1.54 -0.76 -17.33
CA VAL A 118 1.33 0.24 -16.27
C VAL A 118 2.30 1.42 -16.45
N GLN A 119 3.57 1.14 -16.72
CA GLN A 119 4.60 2.16 -16.95
C GLN A 119 4.34 2.98 -18.22
N ALA A 120 3.90 2.34 -19.30
CA ALA A 120 3.50 3.07 -20.51
C ALA A 120 2.32 4.01 -20.24
N CYS A 121 1.35 3.57 -19.43
CA CYS A 121 0.20 4.41 -19.07
C CYS A 121 0.59 5.58 -18.16
N ILE A 122 1.35 5.34 -17.09
CA ILE A 122 1.73 6.41 -16.15
C ILE A 122 2.67 7.44 -16.81
N ALA A 123 3.47 7.04 -17.80
CA ALA A 123 4.33 7.93 -18.55
C ALA A 123 3.56 9.04 -19.30
N GLU A 124 2.34 8.77 -19.74
CA GLU A 124 1.46 9.74 -20.42
C GLU A 124 0.79 10.73 -19.45
N LEU A 125 0.77 10.43 -18.15
CA LEU A 125 0.20 11.34 -17.14
C LEU A 125 1.20 12.45 -16.82
N LYS A 126 0.71 13.54 -16.21
CA LYS A 126 1.57 14.64 -15.73
C LYS A 126 2.71 14.09 -14.87
N SER A 127 3.93 14.64 -15.00
CA SER A 127 5.08 14.29 -14.17
C SER A 127 4.75 14.39 -12.67
N GLU A 128 5.37 13.54 -11.85
CA GLU A 128 5.16 13.41 -10.40
C GLU A 128 3.79 12.86 -9.94
N THR A 129 2.90 12.49 -10.88
CA THR A 129 1.65 11.78 -10.54
C THR A 129 1.93 10.35 -10.06
N TYR A 130 1.22 9.94 -9.00
CA TYR A 130 1.11 8.57 -8.48
C TYR A 130 -0.38 8.21 -8.28
N LEU A 131 -0.71 6.93 -8.31
CA LEU A 131 -2.11 6.46 -8.29
C LEU A 131 -2.64 6.20 -6.88
N ALA A 132 -1.78 5.83 -5.94
CA ALA A 132 -2.17 5.66 -4.54
C ALA A 132 -1.02 5.96 -3.59
N SER A 133 -1.36 6.47 -2.39
CA SER A 133 -0.45 6.41 -1.25
C SER A 133 -0.58 5.08 -0.53
N VAL A 134 0.52 4.43 -0.18
CA VAL A 134 0.54 3.22 0.64
C VAL A 134 0.83 3.61 2.07
N LEU A 135 -0.06 3.23 2.98
CA LEU A 135 0.06 3.52 4.40
C LEU A 135 0.31 2.22 5.15
N ILE A 136 1.36 2.21 5.97
CA ILE A 136 1.70 1.13 6.90
C ILE A 136 0.99 1.41 8.22
N ARG A 137 0.15 0.48 8.66
CA ARG A 137 -0.58 0.58 9.93
C ARG A 137 0.15 -0.17 11.04
N TYR A 138 0.15 0.41 12.22
CA TYR A 138 0.75 -0.13 13.42
C TYR A 138 -0.18 0.04 14.64
N GLU A 139 -0.01 -0.81 15.65
CA GLU A 139 -0.86 -0.82 16.85
C GLU A 139 -0.11 -0.48 18.15
N CYS A 140 1.22 -0.47 18.16
CA CYS A 140 2.02 -0.26 19.37
C CYS A 140 2.97 0.94 19.21
N PRO A 141 3.00 1.91 20.16
CA PRO A 141 2.28 1.97 21.45
C PRO A 141 0.82 2.43 21.34
N GLY A 142 0.30 2.63 20.13
CA GLY A 142 -1.11 2.91 19.85
C GLY A 142 -1.40 2.74 18.36
N PHE A 143 -2.68 2.86 17.99
CA PHE A 143 -3.09 2.75 16.59
C PHE A 143 -2.64 3.98 15.79
N GLY A 144 -1.96 3.74 14.68
CA GLY A 144 -1.56 4.79 13.77
C GLY A 144 -1.21 4.24 12.39
N SER A 145 -0.86 5.17 11.50
CA SER A 145 -0.30 4.83 10.20
C SER A 145 0.76 5.84 9.79
N HIS A 146 1.68 5.39 8.94
CA HIS A 146 2.65 6.27 8.28
C HIS A 146 2.78 5.86 6.82
N PRO A 147 3.21 6.78 5.92
CA PRO A 147 3.52 6.41 4.54
C PRO A 147 4.56 5.29 4.50
N ALA A 148 4.39 4.37 3.55
CA ALA A 148 5.44 3.44 3.18
C ALA A 148 6.62 4.24 2.61
N ASN A 149 7.84 3.73 2.82
CA ASN A 149 9.03 4.33 2.27
C ASN A 149 9.59 3.42 1.18
N PHE A 150 9.04 3.53 -0.02
CA PHE A 150 9.54 2.80 -1.19
C PHE A 150 10.80 3.46 -1.73
N GLN A 151 11.75 2.64 -2.18
CA GLN A 151 12.77 3.14 -3.09
C GLN A 151 12.09 3.47 -4.42
N PRO A 152 12.26 4.68 -4.96
CA PRO A 152 11.69 5.01 -6.26
C PRO A 152 12.28 4.10 -7.34
N PRO A 153 11.50 3.76 -8.37
CA PRO A 153 11.98 2.93 -9.46
C PRO A 153 13.10 3.65 -10.24
N PRO A 154 14.02 2.91 -10.87
CA PRO A 154 15.10 3.51 -11.65
C PRO A 154 14.54 4.23 -12.88
N SER A 155 15.17 5.33 -13.27
CA SER A 155 14.85 6.01 -14.54
C SER A 155 14.95 5.03 -15.73
N PRO A 156 14.01 5.06 -16.71
CA PRO A 156 12.94 6.05 -16.91
C PRO A 156 11.61 5.73 -16.23
N TYR A 157 11.56 4.69 -15.39
CA TYR A 157 10.32 4.25 -14.74
C TYR A 157 9.85 5.26 -13.70
N ARG A 158 8.53 5.37 -13.57
CA ARG A 158 7.87 6.32 -12.67
C ARG A 158 7.21 5.61 -11.51
N LEU A 159 7.20 6.29 -10.37
CA LEU A 159 6.49 5.84 -9.19
C LEU A 159 4.98 5.79 -9.46
N VAL A 160 4.35 4.65 -9.17
CA VAL A 160 2.90 4.42 -9.27
C VAL A 160 2.29 4.42 -7.88
N PHE A 161 3.01 3.88 -6.89
CA PHE A 161 2.58 3.78 -5.49
C PHE A 161 3.54 4.53 -4.57
N ARG A 162 3.02 5.37 -3.66
CA ARG A 162 3.82 6.24 -2.80
C ARG A 162 3.70 5.94 -1.32
#